data_AF-A0A9D7LB22-F1
#
_entry.id   AF-A0A9D7LB22-F1
#
_cell.length_a   1.000
_cell.length_b   1.000
_cell.length_c   1.000
_cell.angle_alpha   90.00
_cell.angle_beta   90.00
_cell.angle_gamma   90.00
#
_symmetry.space_group_name_H-M   'P 1'
#
loop_
_entity.id
_entity.type
_entity.pdbx_description
1 polymer ?
#
loop_
_entity_poly.entity_id
_entity_poly.type
_entity_poly.pdbx_seq_one_letter_code
_entity_poly.pdbx_strand_id
1 'polypeptide(L)'
;MEWILDHLQIVIAVAAAIAYWLNQRRQGHADDSGDMPTEMPPRDFNADPEEEQRTRRIQEEIRRKIAERAAGGPINVPRPAAEPPPLFRTESPAPRPVATPLPQREFTREAVPSPVMARPTSQENAGAILERQHELAEQLEALASSRRIVERKAAAIVAHAKAQEPSPIRGELMHELRGARNLRRAMVLREILGPPVGLR
;
A
#
# COMPACT_ATOMS: atom_id res chain seq x y z
N MET A 1 -4.71 22.14 15.07
CA MET A 1 -3.65 21.30 14.45
C MET A 1 -2.24 21.65 14.95
N GLU A 2 -2.05 22.64 15.83
CA GLU A 2 -0.72 23.08 16.29
C GLU A 2 -0.08 22.18 17.37
N TRP A 3 -0.90 21.41 18.09
CA TRP A 3 -0.43 20.53 19.17
C TRP A 3 0.65 19.52 18.71
N ILE A 4 0.59 19.05 17.46
CA ILE A 4 1.54 18.05 16.94
C ILE A 4 2.88 18.68 16.54
N LEU A 5 2.90 19.98 16.24
CA LEU A 5 4.12 20.73 15.97
C LEU A 5 4.84 21.08 17.28
N ASP A 6 4.10 21.43 18.32
CA ASP A 6 4.65 21.69 19.67
C ASP A 6 5.28 20.44 20.31
N HIS A 7 4.74 19.26 20.00
CA HIS A 7 5.20 17.99 20.55
C HIS A 7 5.94 17.14 19.52
N LEU A 8 6.50 17.77 18.48
CA LEU A 8 7.24 17.06 17.43
C LEU A 8 8.37 16.18 18.01
N GLN A 9 9.03 16.66 19.07
CA GLN A 9 10.03 15.88 19.81
C GLN A 9 9.44 14.59 20.42
N ILE A 10 8.22 14.64 20.97
CA ILE A 10 7.53 13.46 21.51
C ILE A 10 7.17 12.51 20.38
N VAL A 11 6.68 13.02 19.25
CA VAL A 11 6.37 12.19 18.07
C VAL A 11 7.61 11.48 17.54
N ILE A 12 8.75 12.19 17.45
CA ILE A 12 10.02 11.61 17.02
C ILE A 12 10.51 10.56 18.03
N ALA A 13 10.42 10.84 19.33
CA ALA A 13 10.81 9.87 20.36
C ALA A 13 9.96 8.60 20.33
N VAL A 14 8.64 8.73 20.14
CA VAL A 14 7.72 7.59 19.99
C VAL A 14 8.02 6.82 18.69
N ALA A 15 8.27 7.51 17.57
CA ALA A 15 8.65 6.87 16.32
C ALA A 15 9.98 6.10 16.44
N ALA A 16 10.98 6.69 17.12
CA ALA A 16 12.26 6.04 17.38
C ALA A 16 12.10 4.82 18.30
N ALA A 17 11.26 4.90 19.34
CA ALA A 17 10.97 3.78 20.21
C ALA A 17 10.27 2.62 19.47
N ILE A 18 9.30 2.95 18.60
CA ILE A 18 8.62 1.95 17.76
C ILE A 18 9.60 1.33 16.77
N ALA A 19 10.45 2.14 16.12
CA ALA A 19 11.47 1.65 15.19
C ALA A 19 12.49 0.75 15.89
N TYR A 20 12.96 1.14 17.08
CA TYR A 20 13.87 0.35 17.90
C TYR A 20 13.23 -0.97 18.32
N TRP A 21 11.98 -0.95 18.79
CA TRP A 21 11.25 -2.16 19.18
C TRP A 21 11.02 -3.11 18.00
N LEU A 22 10.68 -2.57 16.82
CA LEU A 22 10.49 -3.35 15.60
C LEU A 22 11.80 -3.97 15.10
N ASN A 23 12.91 -3.23 15.22
CA ASN A 23 14.25 -3.72 14.88
C ASN A 23 14.70 -4.81 15.85
N GLN A 24 14.47 -4.63 17.16
CA GLN A 24 14.81 -5.62 18.18
C GLN A 24 14.01 -6.92 18.02
N ARG A 25 12.74 -6.85 17.60
CA ARG A 25 11.95 -8.05 17.27
C ARG A 25 12.48 -8.80 16.05
N ARG A 26 13.11 -8.10 15.09
CA ARG A 26 13.77 -8.75 13.94
C ARG A 26 15.14 -9.32 14.31
N GLN A 27 15.88 -8.67 15.20
CA GLN A 27 17.20 -9.12 15.64
C GLN A 27 17.14 -10.37 16.54
N GLY A 28 16.06 -10.58 17.30
CA GLY A 28 15.85 -11.83 18.03
C GLY A 28 15.71 -13.09 17.15
N HIS A 29 15.59 -12.93 15.81
CA HIS A 29 15.67 -14.01 14.82
C HIS A 29 17.01 -14.03 14.04
N ALA A 30 17.90 -13.07 14.27
CA ALA A 30 19.14 -12.88 13.51
C ALA A 30 20.41 -13.27 14.27
N ASP A 31 20.37 -13.37 15.61
CA ASP A 31 21.55 -13.70 16.42
C ASP A 31 21.98 -15.19 16.39
N ASP A 32 21.28 -16.06 15.63
CA ASP A 32 21.68 -17.47 15.39
C ASP A 32 22.28 -17.72 13.99
N SER A 33 22.56 -16.66 13.24
CA SER A 33 23.08 -16.79 11.87
C SER A 33 24.16 -15.75 11.59
N GLY A 34 25.37 -16.07 12.05
CA GLY A 34 26.59 -15.51 11.48
C GLY A 34 26.78 -16.03 10.04
N ASP A 35 27.25 -15.15 9.16
CA ASP A 35 27.54 -15.32 7.72
C ASP A 35 26.34 -15.40 6.75
N MET A 36 26.10 -14.26 6.07
CA MET A 36 25.72 -14.00 4.65
C MET A 36 25.01 -15.10 3.80
N PRO A 37 24.34 -14.74 2.67
CA PRO A 37 23.45 -13.62 2.34
C PRO A 37 22.11 -14.10 1.73
N THR A 38 21.06 -13.26 1.77
CA THR A 38 19.85 -13.37 0.91
C THR A 38 19.13 -14.73 0.90
N GLU A 39 18.39 -15.05 1.96
CA GLU A 39 17.43 -16.17 1.90
C GLU A 39 15.98 -15.67 1.99
N MET A 40 15.24 -16.07 0.96
CA MET A 40 13.83 -15.85 0.72
C MET A 40 12.97 -16.37 1.87
N PRO A 41 11.79 -15.79 2.13
CA PRO A 41 10.88 -16.33 3.14
C PRO A 41 10.46 -17.77 2.78
N PRO A 42 10.23 -18.64 3.79
CA PRO A 42 9.92 -20.04 3.59
C PRO A 42 8.62 -20.19 2.80
N ARG A 43 8.71 -20.88 1.67
CA ARG A 43 7.60 -21.19 0.78
C ARG A 43 6.72 -22.23 1.45
N ASP A 44 5.43 -21.95 1.54
CA ASP A 44 4.43 -22.82 2.17
C ASP A 44 4.46 -24.25 1.59
N PHE A 45 4.55 -25.25 2.47
CA PHE A 45 4.61 -26.69 2.18
C PHE A 45 3.30 -27.31 1.64
N ASN A 46 2.44 -26.52 1.01
CA ASN A 46 1.18 -26.95 0.40
C ASN A 46 1.12 -26.57 -1.09
N ALA A 47 2.26 -26.57 -1.79
CA ALA A 47 2.26 -26.45 -3.24
C ALA A 47 1.67 -27.74 -3.83
N ASP A 48 0.45 -27.64 -4.35
CA ASP A 48 -0.21 -28.71 -5.09
C ASP A 48 0.73 -29.20 -6.21
N PRO A 49 1.01 -30.51 -6.34
CA PRO A 49 1.93 -31.03 -7.37
C PRO A 49 1.55 -30.64 -8.81
N GLU A 50 0.29 -30.24 -9.05
CA GLU A 50 -0.13 -29.66 -10.33
C GLU A 50 0.36 -28.22 -10.55
N GLU A 51 0.43 -27.41 -9.50
CA GLU A 51 0.94 -26.03 -9.56
C GLU A 51 2.44 -26.00 -9.82
N GLU A 52 3.19 -26.98 -9.29
CA GLU A 52 4.60 -27.15 -9.63
C GLU A 52 4.82 -27.44 -11.11
N GLN A 53 3.96 -28.22 -11.74
CA GLN A 53 4.07 -28.51 -13.17
C GLN A 53 3.72 -27.28 -14.02
N ARG A 54 2.70 -26.51 -13.61
CA ARG A 54 2.33 -25.25 -14.28
C ARG A 54 3.44 -24.22 -14.17
N THR A 55 4.03 -24.06 -12.98
CA THR A 55 5.14 -23.12 -12.77
C THR A 55 6.40 -23.52 -13.55
N ARG A 56 6.71 -24.81 -13.67
CA ARG A 56 7.80 -25.32 -14.54
C ARG A 56 7.58 -24.95 -16.01
N ARG A 57 6.36 -25.19 -16.54
CA ARG A 57 6.01 -24.82 -17.93
C ARG A 57 6.13 -23.31 -18.17
N ILE A 58 5.66 -22.49 -17.22
CA ILE A 58 5.76 -21.02 -17.31
C ILE A 58 7.21 -20.57 -17.30
N GLN A 59 8.06 -21.13 -16.44
CA GLN A 59 9.48 -20.77 -16.39
C GLN A 59 10.22 -21.13 -17.68
N GLU A 60 9.90 -22.28 -18.29
CA GLU A 60 10.45 -22.69 -19.58
C GLU A 60 9.99 -21.76 -20.71
N GLU A 61 8.72 -21.36 -20.73
CA GLU A 61 8.20 -20.41 -21.72
C GLU A 61 8.83 -19.02 -21.57
N ILE A 62 9.03 -18.55 -20.34
CA ILE A 62 9.72 -17.28 -20.05
C ILE A 62 11.18 -17.36 -20.50
N ARG A 63 11.91 -18.45 -20.17
CA ARG A 63 13.30 -18.63 -20.62
C ARG A 63 13.39 -18.63 -22.15
N ARG A 64 12.45 -19.30 -22.83
CA ARG A 64 12.38 -19.29 -24.30
C ARG A 64 12.11 -17.89 -24.84
N LYS A 65 11.13 -17.16 -24.30
CA LYS A 65 10.82 -15.77 -24.71
C LYS A 65 11.98 -14.81 -24.43
N ILE A 66 12.72 -14.99 -23.34
CA ILE A 66 13.91 -14.19 -23.04
C ILE A 66 15.02 -14.52 -24.04
N ALA A 67 15.25 -15.79 -24.36
CA ALA A 67 16.23 -16.19 -25.38
C ALA A 67 15.86 -15.63 -26.76
N GLU A 68 14.58 -15.65 -27.15
CA GLU A 68 14.08 -15.05 -28.39
C GLU A 68 14.25 -13.51 -28.41
N ARG A 69 14.07 -12.84 -27.26
CA ARG A 69 14.35 -11.40 -27.10
C ARG A 69 15.85 -11.09 -27.12
N ALA A 70 16.66 -11.90 -26.46
CA ALA A 70 18.11 -11.74 -26.37
C ALA A 70 18.81 -12.04 -27.70
N ALA A 71 18.24 -12.94 -28.52
CA ALA A 71 18.71 -13.25 -29.87
C ALA A 71 18.33 -12.19 -30.92
N GLY A 72 17.76 -11.04 -30.52
CA GLY A 72 17.61 -9.87 -31.38
C GLY A 72 16.30 -9.76 -32.16
N GLY A 73 15.20 -10.34 -31.67
CA GLY A 73 13.87 -10.09 -32.24
C GLY A 73 13.48 -8.60 -32.18
N PRO A 74 12.85 -8.02 -33.23
CA PRO A 74 12.62 -6.58 -33.33
C PRO A 74 11.71 -6.11 -32.20
N ILE A 75 12.28 -5.37 -31.25
CA ILE A 75 11.50 -4.65 -30.25
C ILE A 75 10.88 -3.44 -30.96
N ASN A 76 9.61 -3.56 -31.33
CA ASN A 76 8.78 -2.39 -31.64
C ASN A 76 8.46 -1.69 -30.31
N VAL A 77 9.44 -0.96 -29.77
CA VAL A 77 9.20 0.00 -28.69
C VAL A 77 8.59 1.23 -29.38
N PRO A 78 7.33 1.61 -29.10
CA PRO A 78 6.88 2.94 -29.47
C PRO A 78 7.78 3.95 -28.76
N ARG A 79 8.57 4.69 -29.55
CA ARG A 79 9.36 5.84 -29.11
C ARG A 79 8.45 6.75 -28.27
N PRO A 80 8.80 7.07 -27.00
CA PRO A 80 8.03 8.06 -26.26
C PRO A 80 8.07 9.38 -27.03
N ALA A 81 6.88 9.87 -27.38
CA ALA A 81 6.71 11.15 -28.04
C ALA A 81 7.26 12.26 -27.15
N ALA A 82 7.88 13.24 -27.80
CA ALA A 82 8.49 14.42 -27.19
C ALA A 82 7.55 15.16 -26.24
N GLU A 83 8.15 15.81 -25.22
CA GLU A 83 7.49 16.67 -24.24
C GLU A 83 6.53 17.68 -24.90
N PRO A 84 5.32 17.87 -24.37
CA PRO A 84 4.42 18.91 -24.86
C PRO A 84 4.98 20.31 -24.49
N PRO A 85 4.89 21.30 -25.39
CA PRO A 85 5.32 22.67 -25.09
C PRO A 85 4.46 23.27 -23.96
N PRO A 86 5.02 24.14 -23.10
CA PRO A 86 4.26 24.77 -22.03
C PRO A 86 3.19 25.69 -22.61
N LEU A 87 1.93 25.26 -22.48
CA LEU A 87 0.77 26.15 -22.55
C LEU A 87 0.76 26.99 -21.26
N PHE A 88 0.23 28.21 -21.35
CA PHE A 88 0.13 29.25 -20.29
C PHE A 88 1.24 30.31 -20.27
N ARG A 89 1.19 31.21 -21.26
CA ARG A 89 1.54 32.62 -21.06
C ARG A 89 0.27 33.38 -20.70
N THR A 90 0.09 33.71 -19.43
CA THR A 90 -0.98 34.60 -18.97
C THR A 90 -0.52 36.04 -19.20
N GLU A 91 -0.80 36.60 -20.38
CA GLU A 91 -0.72 38.04 -20.62
C GLU A 91 -2.14 38.62 -20.70
N SER A 92 -2.34 39.63 -19.85
CA SER A 92 -3.57 40.36 -19.57
C SER A 92 -4.17 41.06 -20.80
N PRO A 93 -5.50 41.24 -20.89
CA PRO A 93 -6.05 42.35 -21.65
C PRO A 93 -6.78 43.36 -20.76
N ALA A 94 -6.33 44.62 -20.84
CA ALA A 94 -7.09 45.81 -20.48
C ALA A 94 -8.33 45.96 -21.41
N PRO A 95 -9.41 46.63 -20.97
CA PRO A 95 -10.64 46.74 -21.75
C PRO A 95 -10.49 47.73 -22.92
N ARG A 96 -10.99 47.37 -24.11
CA ARG A 96 -11.20 48.30 -25.23
C ARG A 96 -12.70 48.44 -25.56
N PRO A 97 -13.15 49.65 -25.95
CA PRO A 97 -14.56 49.98 -26.04
C PRO A 97 -15.23 49.62 -27.38
N VAL A 98 -16.53 49.38 -27.22
CA VAL A 98 -17.71 49.36 -28.09
C VAL A 98 -17.59 49.82 -29.57
N ALA A 99 -18.21 48.97 -30.41
CA ALA A 99 -18.94 49.18 -31.67
C ALA A 99 -18.18 49.41 -33.00
N THR A 100 -18.32 48.42 -33.88
CA THR A 100 -18.48 48.64 -35.32
C THR A 100 -19.40 47.53 -35.87
N PRO A 101 -20.44 47.85 -36.67
CA PRO A 101 -21.38 46.84 -37.18
C PRO A 101 -20.78 46.01 -38.31
N LEU A 102 -21.04 44.70 -38.26
CA LEU A 102 -20.61 43.67 -39.22
C LEU A 102 -21.27 43.86 -40.60
N PRO A 103 -20.54 43.75 -41.72
CA PRO A 103 -21.14 43.30 -42.97
C PRO A 103 -21.18 41.77 -42.98
N GLN A 104 -22.36 41.21 -43.26
CA GLN A 104 -22.55 39.78 -43.51
C GLN A 104 -21.67 39.34 -44.69
N ARG A 105 -20.64 38.55 -44.41
CA ARG A 105 -19.92 37.81 -45.45
C ARG A 105 -20.55 36.43 -45.58
N GLU A 106 -21.08 36.20 -46.76
CA GLU A 106 -21.56 34.92 -47.26
C GLU A 106 -20.46 33.85 -47.06
N PHE A 107 -20.70 32.89 -46.19
CA PHE A 107 -19.83 31.72 -46.07
C PHE A 107 -20.09 30.82 -47.29
N THR A 108 -19.25 30.98 -48.31
CA THR A 108 -18.98 29.92 -49.27
C THR A 108 -18.56 28.69 -48.46
N ARG A 109 -19.41 27.65 -48.48
CA ARG A 109 -19.15 26.38 -47.82
C ARG A 109 -18.04 25.66 -48.58
N GLU A 110 -16.80 26.00 -48.26
CA GLU A 110 -15.65 25.24 -48.67
C GLU A 110 -15.74 23.87 -47.98
N ALA A 111 -15.95 22.84 -48.79
CA ALA A 111 -16.06 21.46 -48.32
C ALA A 111 -14.71 21.03 -47.75
N VAL A 112 -14.53 21.22 -46.44
CA VAL A 112 -13.47 20.54 -45.69
C VAL A 112 -13.75 19.05 -45.81
N PRO A 113 -12.87 18.23 -46.40
CA PRO A 113 -13.04 16.78 -46.35
C PRO A 113 -12.96 16.38 -44.87
N SER A 114 -14.08 15.91 -44.31
CA SER A 114 -14.08 15.24 -43.02
C SER A 114 -12.98 14.18 -43.04
N PRO A 115 -11.96 14.26 -42.18
CA PRO A 115 -11.06 13.14 -42.03
C PRO A 115 -11.92 11.98 -41.56
N VAL A 116 -12.02 10.96 -42.42
CA VAL A 116 -12.55 9.66 -42.07
C VAL A 116 -11.67 9.17 -40.93
N MET A 117 -12.11 9.43 -39.70
CA MET A 117 -11.56 8.83 -38.50
C MET A 117 -11.68 7.33 -38.74
N ALA A 118 -10.55 6.71 -39.07
CA ALA A 118 -10.42 5.27 -39.13
C ALA A 118 -10.92 4.73 -37.80
N ARG A 119 -12.10 4.12 -37.81
CA ARG A 119 -12.72 3.50 -36.65
C ARG A 119 -11.80 2.33 -36.30
N PRO A 120 -11.03 2.37 -35.20
CA PRO A 120 -10.30 1.18 -34.79
C PRO A 120 -11.34 0.11 -34.48
N THR A 121 -11.12 -1.07 -35.05
CA THR A 121 -11.86 -2.33 -34.91
C THR A 121 -12.55 -2.44 -33.54
N SER A 122 -13.88 -2.25 -33.49
CA SER A 122 -14.67 -2.34 -32.25
C SER A 122 -14.57 -3.70 -31.53
N GLN A 123 -14.09 -4.75 -32.20
CA GLN A 123 -13.89 -6.07 -31.61
C GLN A 123 -12.64 -6.17 -30.72
N GLU A 124 -11.54 -5.53 -31.09
CA GLU A 124 -10.30 -5.54 -30.29
C GLU A 124 -10.49 -4.78 -28.97
N ASN A 125 -11.21 -3.66 -29.05
CA ASN A 125 -11.60 -2.89 -27.87
C ASN A 125 -12.56 -3.67 -26.96
N ALA A 126 -13.44 -4.51 -27.50
CA ALA A 126 -14.35 -5.33 -26.70
C ALA A 126 -13.61 -6.40 -25.88
N GLY A 127 -12.59 -7.04 -26.47
CA GLY A 127 -11.73 -7.99 -25.76
C GLY A 127 -10.96 -7.33 -24.61
N ALA A 128 -10.31 -6.19 -24.88
CA ALA A 128 -9.58 -5.44 -23.87
C ALA A 128 -10.48 -4.92 -22.72
N ILE A 129 -11.75 -4.60 -23.01
CA ILE A 129 -12.73 -4.21 -21.99
C ILE A 129 -13.12 -5.42 -21.12
N LEU A 130 -13.31 -6.61 -21.71
CA LEU A 130 -13.63 -7.83 -20.96
C LEU A 130 -12.48 -8.26 -20.05
N GLU A 131 -11.24 -8.20 -20.54
CA GLU A 131 -10.05 -8.49 -19.72
C GLU A 131 -9.98 -7.54 -18.52
N ARG A 132 -10.18 -6.24 -18.73
CA ARG A 132 -10.19 -5.25 -17.65
C ARG A 132 -11.33 -5.49 -16.64
N GLN A 133 -12.48 -5.99 -17.09
CA GLN A 133 -13.57 -6.37 -16.17
C GLN A 133 -13.22 -7.59 -15.33
N HIS A 134 -12.55 -8.57 -15.93
CA HIS A 134 -12.05 -9.75 -15.21
C HIS A 134 -11.00 -9.37 -14.16
N GLU A 135 -10.02 -8.54 -14.51
CA GLU A 135 -9.01 -8.06 -13.57
C GLU A 135 -9.64 -7.31 -12.38
N LEU A 136 -10.65 -6.47 -12.64
CA LEU A 136 -11.38 -5.77 -11.58
C LEU A 136 -12.14 -6.74 -10.67
N ALA A 137 -12.78 -7.76 -11.23
CA ALA A 137 -13.49 -8.77 -10.45
C ALA A 137 -12.53 -9.55 -9.53
N GLU A 138 -11.37 -9.93 -10.05
CA GLU A 138 -10.33 -10.65 -9.28
C GLU A 138 -9.77 -9.77 -8.15
N GLN A 139 -9.53 -8.48 -8.41
CA GLN A 139 -9.11 -7.52 -7.37
C GLN A 139 -10.15 -7.38 -6.25
N LEU A 140 -11.44 -7.33 -6.60
CA LEU A 140 -12.52 -7.26 -5.61
C LEU A 140 -12.62 -8.54 -4.77
N GLU A 141 -12.42 -9.70 -5.38
CA GLU A 141 -12.42 -10.98 -4.67
C GLU A 141 -11.23 -11.10 -3.70
N ALA A 142 -10.04 -10.67 -4.13
CA ALA A 142 -8.85 -10.61 -3.28
C ALA A 142 -9.03 -9.65 -2.09
N LEU A 143 -9.67 -8.51 -2.30
CA LEU A 143 -10.01 -7.58 -1.22
C LEU A 143 -11.07 -8.17 -0.27
N ALA A 144 -12.06 -8.89 -0.79
CA ALA A 144 -13.07 -9.54 0.04
C ALA A 144 -12.47 -10.65 0.91
N SER A 145 -11.56 -11.47 0.37
CA SER A 145 -10.90 -12.54 1.11
C SER A 145 -9.98 -11.99 2.20
N SER A 146 -9.20 -10.95 1.90
CA SER A 146 -8.35 -10.28 2.89
C SER A 146 -9.17 -9.64 4.03
N ARG A 147 -10.30 -9.00 3.72
CA ARG A 147 -11.22 -8.45 4.74
C ARG A 147 -11.72 -9.54 5.69
N ARG A 148 -12.13 -10.70 5.17
CA ARG A 148 -12.58 -11.83 6.01
C ARG A 148 -11.50 -12.32 6.97
N ILE A 149 -10.24 -12.35 6.54
CA ILE A 149 -9.12 -12.74 7.41
C ILE A 149 -8.91 -11.71 8.52
N VAL A 150 -8.95 -10.42 8.18
CA VAL A 150 -8.81 -9.33 9.16
C VAL A 150 -9.96 -9.34 10.16
N GLU A 151 -11.20 -9.52 9.70
CA GLU A 151 -12.37 -9.62 10.55
C GLU A 151 -12.29 -10.82 11.51
N ARG A 152 -11.85 -11.99 11.03
CA ARG A 152 -11.63 -13.16 11.89
C ARG A 152 -10.56 -12.91 12.95
N LYS A 153 -9.45 -12.26 12.57
CA LYS A 153 -8.38 -11.88 13.52
C LYS A 153 -8.89 -10.86 14.55
N ALA A 154 -9.64 -9.84 14.11
CA ALA A 154 -10.23 -8.85 14.99
C ALA A 154 -11.23 -9.49 15.96
N ALA A 155 -12.10 -10.37 15.47
CA ALA A 155 -13.04 -11.11 16.30
C ALA A 155 -12.32 -12.01 17.32
N ALA A 156 -11.21 -12.67 16.92
CA ALA A 156 -10.40 -13.46 17.84
C ALA A 156 -9.74 -12.61 18.94
N ILE A 157 -9.22 -11.42 18.60
CA ILE A 157 -8.65 -10.49 19.58
C ILE A 157 -9.73 -10.01 20.56
N VAL A 158 -10.91 -9.62 20.06
CA VAL A 158 -12.03 -9.19 20.91
C VAL A 158 -12.52 -10.33 21.80
N ALA A 159 -12.64 -11.55 21.27
CA ALA A 159 -13.01 -12.73 22.05
C ALA A 159 -11.97 -13.03 23.13
N HIS A 160 -10.67 -12.92 22.82
CA HIS A 160 -9.60 -13.13 23.79
C HIS A 160 -9.58 -12.05 24.88
N ALA A 161 -9.79 -10.78 24.50
CA ALA A 161 -9.92 -9.67 25.45
C ALA A 161 -11.16 -9.81 26.34
N LYS A 162 -12.27 -10.33 25.82
CA LYS A 162 -13.48 -10.61 26.61
C LYS A 162 -13.31 -11.83 27.52
N ALA A 163 -12.57 -12.85 27.09
CA ALA A 163 -12.25 -14.02 27.92
C ALA A 163 -11.26 -13.66 29.05
N GLN A 164 -10.38 -12.69 28.82
CA GLN A 164 -9.59 -12.03 29.86
C GLN A 164 -10.44 -10.96 30.55
N GLU A 165 -11.47 -11.37 31.29
CA GLU A 165 -12.13 -10.50 32.27
C GLU A 165 -11.05 -9.84 33.14
N PRO A 166 -11.03 -8.51 33.28
CA PRO A 166 -10.08 -7.84 34.16
C PRO A 166 -10.32 -8.37 35.57
N SER A 167 -9.32 -9.05 36.15
CA SER A 167 -9.47 -9.59 37.49
C SER A 167 -9.89 -8.44 38.43
N PRO A 168 -10.92 -8.62 39.27
CA PRO A 168 -11.40 -7.57 40.16
C PRO A 168 -10.26 -7.03 41.05
N ILE A 169 -9.33 -7.92 41.39
CA ILE A 169 -8.08 -7.64 42.11
C ILE A 169 -7.25 -6.55 41.41
N ARG A 170 -7.16 -6.54 40.07
CA ARG A 170 -6.39 -5.51 39.34
C ARG A 170 -7.05 -4.13 39.45
N GLY A 171 -8.38 -4.07 39.43
CA GLY A 171 -9.13 -2.83 39.60
C GLY A 171 -8.95 -2.25 41.01
N GLU A 172 -9.04 -3.10 42.02
CA GLU A 172 -8.82 -2.74 43.43
C GLU A 172 -7.38 -2.30 43.70
N LEU A 173 -6.38 -3.03 43.19
CA LEU A 173 -4.97 -2.66 43.31
C LEU A 173 -4.66 -1.32 42.63
N MET A 174 -5.22 -1.07 41.45
CA MET A 174 -5.07 0.22 40.77
C MET A 174 -5.71 1.36 41.56
N HIS A 175 -6.85 1.09 42.21
CA HIS A 175 -7.47 2.06 43.10
C HIS A 175 -6.61 2.33 44.34
N GLU A 176 -6.04 1.28 44.94
CA GLU A 176 -5.13 1.38 46.09
C GLU A 176 -3.85 2.15 45.74
N LEU A 177 -3.29 1.95 44.54
CA LEU A 177 -2.05 2.59 44.07
C LEU A 177 -2.22 4.06 43.66
N ARG A 178 -3.44 4.60 43.54
CA ARG A 178 -3.66 6.03 43.25
C ARG A 178 -3.18 6.95 44.38
N GLY A 179 -3.07 6.44 45.61
CA GLY A 179 -2.57 7.20 46.74
C GLY A 179 -1.04 7.27 46.77
N ALA A 180 -0.46 8.46 46.90
CA ALA A 180 1.00 8.67 46.99
C ALA A 180 1.67 7.91 48.17
N ARG A 181 0.91 7.61 49.23
CA ARG A 181 1.38 6.77 50.34
C ARG A 181 1.47 5.29 49.96
N ASN A 182 0.45 4.76 49.28
CA ASN A 182 0.38 3.37 48.88
C ASN A 182 1.35 3.06 47.74
N LEU A 183 1.54 4.01 46.82
CA LEU A 183 2.55 3.90 45.76
C LEU A 183 3.98 3.80 46.34
N ARG A 184 4.31 4.62 47.34
CA ARG A 184 5.59 4.52 48.05
C ARG A 184 5.77 3.16 48.73
N ARG A 185 4.73 2.65 49.40
CA ARG A 185 4.75 1.32 50.02
C ARG A 185 4.95 0.21 48.98
N ALA A 186 4.27 0.28 47.84
CA ALA A 186 4.43 -0.69 46.76
C ALA A 186 5.83 -0.67 46.15
N MET A 187 6.44 0.51 45.98
CA MET A 187 7.84 0.62 45.55
C MET A 187 8.81 0.00 46.55
N VAL A 188 8.64 0.27 47.85
CA VAL A 188 9.48 -0.34 48.90
C VAL A 188 9.31 -1.87 48.93
N LEU A 189 8.07 -2.36 48.80
CA LEU A 189 7.81 -3.80 48.72
C LEU A 189 8.47 -4.45 47.50
N ARG A 190 8.47 -3.77 46.34
CA ARG A 190 9.19 -4.23 45.14
C ARG A 190 10.70 -4.27 45.38
N GLU A 191 11.26 -3.34 46.14
CA GLU A 191 12.70 -3.33 46.44
C GLU A 191 13.09 -4.48 47.37
N ILE A 192 12.26 -4.77 48.38
CA ILE A 192 12.54 -5.82 49.37
C ILE A 192 12.27 -7.23 48.79
N LEU A 193 11.18 -7.39 48.03
CA LEU A 193 10.74 -8.69 47.51
C LEU A 193 11.21 -8.95 46.07
N GLY A 194 11.77 -7.94 45.39
CA GLY A 194 12.19 -8.01 44.00
C GLY A 194 11.05 -7.86 42.98
N PRO A 195 11.36 -7.91 41.67
CA PRO A 195 10.34 -7.87 40.62
C PRO A 195 9.44 -9.12 40.69
N PRO A 196 8.11 -8.95 40.55
CA PRO A 196 7.17 -10.04 40.65
C PRO A 196 7.47 -11.10 39.59
N VAL A 197 7.24 -12.36 39.93
CA VAL A 197 7.64 -13.53 39.12
C VAL A 197 7.05 -13.50 37.70
N GLY A 198 5.87 -12.89 37.51
CA GLY A 198 5.24 -12.73 36.19
C GLY A 198 5.81 -11.62 35.30
N LEU A 199 6.80 -10.85 35.76
CA LEU A 199 7.56 -9.88 34.95
C LEU A 199 8.99 -10.36 34.63
N ARG A 200 9.32 -11.61 34.98
CA ARG A 200 10.61 -12.23 34.66
C ARG A 200 10.54 -13.02 33.36
#